data_AF-A0A8H7ARR0-F1
#
_entry.id   AF-A0A8H7ARR0-F1
#
_cell.length_a   1.000
_cell.length_b   1.000
_cell.length_c   1.000
_cell.angle_alpha   90.00
_cell.angle_beta   90.00
_cell.angle_gamma   90.00
#
_symmetry.space_group_name_H-M   'P 1'
#
loop_
_entity.id
_entity.type
_entity.pdbx_description
1 polymer ?
#
loop_
_entity_poly.entity_id
_entity_poly.type
_entity_poly.pdbx_seq_one_letter_code
_entity_poly.pdbx_strand_id
1 'polypeptide(L)'
;MPKAKLNVHNFPRPPLLERTPRHLVIKWNNNVIAETREGYWALETTHPPTYYLPRSSLSSFVSLTQIPNKTSLCEWKGRATYWTLKLNDTNDEVKGKIWSYESPTPSFKDIKGYLSFYASGVPWECFVDDEKVVPQPGDFYGGWSTSELEGVQKGGPGTWGW
;
A
#
# COMPACT_ATOMS: atom_id res chain seq x y z
N MET A 1 4.15 5.04 -24.64
CA MET A 1 3.98 3.58 -24.86
C MET A 1 2.93 3.08 -23.87
N PRO A 2 1.98 2.22 -24.27
CA PRO A 2 1.08 1.58 -23.30
C PRO A 2 1.89 0.74 -22.30
N LYS A 3 1.51 0.79 -21.01
CA LYS A 3 2.12 -0.06 -19.96
C LYS A 3 1.85 -1.53 -20.29
N ALA A 4 2.82 -2.41 -20.05
CA ALA A 4 2.62 -3.85 -20.21
C ALA A 4 1.54 -4.33 -19.22
N LYS A 5 0.62 -5.17 -19.70
CA LYS A 5 -0.47 -5.69 -18.87
C LYS A 5 0.05 -6.71 -17.85
N LEU A 6 -0.49 -6.65 -16.63
CA LEU A 6 -0.17 -7.56 -15.53
C LEU A 6 -1.45 -8.29 -15.10
N ASN A 7 -1.47 -9.61 -15.22
CA ASN A 7 -2.60 -10.40 -14.76
C ASN A 7 -2.40 -10.80 -13.29
N VAL A 8 -3.32 -10.40 -12.41
CA VAL A 8 -3.23 -10.67 -10.97
C VAL A 8 -3.24 -12.18 -10.64
N HIS A 9 -3.76 -13.02 -11.53
CA HIS A 9 -3.76 -14.48 -11.38
C HIS A 9 -2.38 -15.10 -11.64
N ASN A 10 -1.48 -14.37 -12.31
CA ASN A 10 -0.11 -14.82 -12.57
C ASN A 10 0.87 -14.43 -11.45
N PHE A 11 0.44 -13.61 -10.48
CA PHE A 11 1.26 -13.29 -9.32
C PHE A 11 1.46 -14.52 -8.44
N PRO A 12 2.62 -14.68 -7.79
CA PRO A 12 2.94 -15.88 -7.04
C PRO A 12 2.26 -15.93 -5.67
N ARG A 13 2.20 -17.14 -5.12
CA ARG A 13 1.93 -17.44 -3.71
C ARG A 13 2.97 -18.47 -3.27
N PRO A 14 3.90 -18.17 -2.34
CA PRO A 14 4.00 -16.97 -1.49
C PRO A 14 4.15 -15.66 -2.28
N PRO A 15 3.78 -14.50 -1.71
CA PRO A 15 3.90 -13.21 -2.38
C PRO A 15 5.35 -12.88 -2.72
N LEU A 16 5.55 -12.28 -3.88
CA LEU A 16 6.84 -11.78 -4.34
C LEU A 16 7.01 -10.32 -3.95
N LEU A 17 8.14 -10.01 -3.31
CA LEU A 17 8.55 -8.65 -3.00
C LEU A 17 9.65 -8.21 -3.96
N GLU A 18 9.43 -7.11 -4.66
CA GLU A 18 10.39 -6.55 -5.60
C GLU A 18 10.45 -5.03 -5.48
N ARG A 19 11.61 -4.45 -5.84
CA ARG A 19 11.71 -3.01 -6.06
C ARG A 19 10.88 -2.63 -7.27
N THR A 20 10.24 -1.47 -7.19
CA THR A 20 9.46 -0.93 -8.29
C THR A 20 9.97 0.46 -8.65
N PRO A 21 10.32 0.74 -9.91
CA PRO A 21 10.78 2.07 -10.34
C PRO A 21 9.61 3.06 -10.54
N ARG A 22 8.39 2.59 -10.23
CA ARG A 22 7.15 3.35 -10.40
C ARG A 22 7.18 4.59 -9.53
N HIS A 23 6.62 5.66 -10.07
CA HIS A 23 6.41 6.89 -9.31
C HIS A 23 5.19 6.72 -8.42
N LEU A 24 5.42 6.61 -7.12
CA LEU A 24 4.37 6.47 -6.12
C LEU A 24 4.13 7.83 -5.48
N VAL A 25 2.89 8.29 -5.53
CA VAL A 25 2.49 9.57 -4.94
C VAL A 25 1.23 9.38 -4.11
N ILE A 26 1.20 9.98 -2.93
CA ILE A 26 0.02 10.05 -2.07
C ILE A 26 -0.29 11.52 -1.85
N LYS A 27 -1.49 11.93 -2.20
CA LYS A 27 -1.95 13.33 -2.09
C LYS A 27 -3.10 13.43 -1.11
N TRP A 28 -3.00 14.35 -0.16
CA TRP A 28 -4.13 14.76 0.65
C TRP A 28 -4.64 16.09 0.12
N ASN A 29 -5.84 16.10 -0.46
CA ASN A 29 -6.27 17.17 -1.35
C ASN A 29 -5.21 17.40 -2.46
N ASN A 30 -4.72 18.63 -2.62
CA ASN A 30 -3.68 18.95 -3.61
C ASN A 30 -2.25 18.88 -3.06
N ASN A 31 -2.06 18.48 -1.79
CA ASN A 31 -0.75 18.43 -1.14
C ASN A 31 -0.17 17.02 -1.18
N VAL A 32 1.05 16.88 -1.69
CA VAL A 32 1.78 15.60 -1.67
C VAL A 32 2.21 15.31 -0.23
N ILE A 33 1.68 14.23 0.35
CA ILE A 33 2.02 13.77 1.71
C ILE A 33 3.08 12.66 1.72
N ALA A 34 3.24 11.95 0.61
CA ALA A 34 4.32 11.00 0.39
C ALA A 34 4.65 10.89 -1.11
N GLU A 35 5.92 10.82 -1.47
CA GLU A 35 6.36 10.66 -2.87
C GLU A 35 7.68 9.90 -2.97
N THR A 36 7.77 8.91 -3.87
CA THR A 36 9.00 8.14 -4.08
C THR A 36 9.05 7.48 -5.46
N ARG A 37 10.27 7.16 -5.91
CA ARG A 37 10.58 6.18 -6.98
C ARG A 37 11.39 4.98 -6.47
N GLU A 38 11.69 4.97 -5.18
CA GLU A 38 12.45 3.94 -4.47
C GLU A 38 11.52 3.06 -3.62
N GLY A 39 10.38 2.69 -4.21
CA GLY A 39 9.36 1.87 -3.57
C GLY A 39 9.61 0.38 -3.74
N TYR A 40 8.89 -0.40 -2.96
CA TYR A 40 8.70 -1.82 -3.22
C TYR A 40 7.22 -2.10 -3.53
N TRP A 41 6.96 -3.17 -4.26
CA TRP A 41 5.61 -3.74 -4.38
C TRP A 41 5.60 -5.20 -3.91
N ALA A 42 4.50 -5.62 -3.32
CA ALA A 42 4.23 -7.03 -3.07
C ALA A 42 3.18 -7.52 -4.07
N LEU A 43 3.55 -8.52 -4.86
CA LEU A 43 2.70 -9.20 -5.84
C LEU A 43 2.18 -10.50 -5.23
N GLU A 44 0.87 -10.63 -5.10
CA GLU A 44 0.21 -11.78 -4.48
C GLU A 44 -0.96 -12.22 -5.36
N THR A 45 -1.09 -13.53 -5.60
CA THR A 45 -2.13 -14.09 -6.49
C THR A 45 -3.51 -13.50 -6.16
N THR A 46 -4.22 -13.04 -7.20
CA THR A 46 -5.57 -12.42 -7.16
C THR A 46 -5.68 -11.06 -6.46
N HIS A 47 -4.57 -10.48 -5.98
CA HIS A 47 -4.55 -9.15 -5.38
C HIS A 47 -3.84 -8.16 -6.31
N PRO A 48 -4.34 -6.91 -6.43
CA PRO A 48 -3.53 -5.80 -6.92
C PRO A 48 -2.25 -5.65 -6.09
N PRO A 49 -1.17 -5.10 -6.67
CA PRO A 49 0.05 -4.84 -5.94
C PRO A 49 -0.19 -4.00 -4.69
N THR A 50 0.44 -4.38 -3.59
CA THR A 50 0.54 -3.53 -2.40
C THR A 50 1.87 -2.79 -2.44
N TYR A 51 1.84 -1.47 -2.38
CA TYR A 51 3.04 -0.64 -2.49
C TYR A 51 3.58 -0.21 -1.12
N TYR A 52 4.89 -0.28 -0.97
CA TYR A 52 5.63 0.08 0.23
C TYR A 52 6.56 1.26 -0.09
N LEU A 53 6.32 2.38 0.59
CA LEU A 53 7.09 3.61 0.46
C LEU A 53 8.08 3.71 1.63
N PRO A 54 9.33 4.17 1.41
CA PRO A 54 10.27 4.40 2.50
C PRO A 54 9.74 5.53 3.38
N ARG A 55 9.99 5.47 4.69
CA ARG A 55 9.50 6.50 5.63
C ARG A 55 10.02 7.90 5.34
N SER A 56 11.20 7.99 4.73
CA SER A 56 11.80 9.24 4.26
C SER A 56 11.06 9.91 3.09
N SER A 57 10.11 9.21 2.46
CA SER A 57 9.26 9.80 1.40
C SER A 57 8.16 10.72 1.93
N LEU A 58 7.92 10.73 3.25
CA LEU A 58 6.90 11.56 3.86
C LEU A 58 7.31 13.04 3.83
N SER A 59 6.33 13.89 3.53
CA SER A 59 6.51 15.32 3.59
C SER A 59 6.70 15.80 5.04
N SER A 60 7.47 16.87 5.21
CA SER A 60 7.82 17.42 6.54
C SER A 60 6.63 17.93 7.36
N PHE A 61 5.52 18.27 6.70
CA PHE A 61 4.28 18.70 7.35
C PHE A 61 3.39 17.52 7.78
N VAL A 62 3.87 16.28 7.66
CA VAL A 62 3.17 15.06 8.07
C VAL A 62 3.90 14.46 9.27
N SER A 63 3.15 14.04 10.28
CA SER A 63 3.66 13.23 11.40
C SER A 63 3.00 11.87 11.45
N LEU A 64 3.78 10.87 11.89
CA LEU A 64 3.32 9.51 12.10
C LEU A 64 3.51 9.09 13.55
N THR A 65 2.44 8.57 14.13
CA THR A 65 2.45 8.01 15.48
C THR A 65 1.97 6.57 15.42
N GLN A 66 2.76 5.63 15.93
CA GLN A 66 2.35 4.23 15.98
C GLN A 66 1.15 4.08 16.93
N ILE A 67 0.15 3.31 16.52
CA ILE A 67 -1.01 2.98 17.36
C ILE A 67 -0.60 1.83 18.30
N PRO A 68 -0.58 2.04 19.62
CA PRO A 68 -0.21 0.98 20.56
C PRO A 68 -1.15 -0.23 20.43
N ASN A 69 -0.59 -1.44 20.53
CA ASN A 69 -1.29 -2.72 20.53
C ASN A 69 -2.11 -3.07 19.28
N LYS A 70 -2.24 -2.18 18.29
CA LYS A 70 -2.92 -2.49 17.03
C LYS A 70 -1.95 -3.17 16.06
N THR A 71 -2.10 -4.48 15.91
CA THR A 71 -1.28 -5.31 15.02
C THR A 71 -2.11 -6.35 14.29
N SER A 72 -1.61 -6.83 13.16
CA SER A 72 -2.14 -7.99 12.43
C SER A 72 -0.98 -8.93 12.07
N LEU A 73 -1.29 -10.21 11.83
CA LEU A 73 -0.29 -11.20 11.46
C LEU A 73 -0.52 -11.64 10.02
N CYS A 74 0.51 -11.49 9.19
CA CYS A 74 0.56 -12.08 7.86
C CYS A 74 1.48 -13.30 7.92
N GLU A 75 1.01 -14.45 7.43
CA GLU A 75 1.78 -15.70 7.38
C GLU A 75 3.11 -15.53 6.62
N TRP A 76 3.15 -14.66 5.61
CA TRP A 76 4.32 -14.43 4.77
C TRP A 76 5.22 -13.32 5.28
N LYS A 77 4.64 -12.19 5.69
CA LYS A 77 5.35 -10.93 5.91
C LYS A 77 5.69 -10.69 7.39
N GLY A 78 5.00 -11.37 8.31
CA GLY A 78 5.16 -11.21 9.75
C GLY A 78 4.11 -10.28 10.36
N ARG A 79 4.48 -9.61 11.47
CA ARG A 79 3.56 -8.76 12.23
C ARG A 79 3.55 -7.35 11.68
N ALA A 80 2.38 -6.89 11.23
CA ALA A 80 2.17 -5.51 10.83
C ALA A 80 1.83 -4.63 12.04
N THR A 81 2.37 -3.42 12.09
CA THR A 81 1.99 -2.36 13.02
C THR A 81 1.18 -1.31 12.28
N TYR A 82 0.26 -0.63 12.97
CA TYR A 82 -0.60 0.39 12.37
C TYR A 82 -0.29 1.78 12.90
N TRP A 83 -0.49 2.78 12.06
CA TRP A 83 -0.05 4.15 12.32
C TRP A 83 -1.21 5.14 12.19
N THR A 84 -1.12 6.21 12.96
CA THR A 84 -1.89 7.44 12.79
C THR A 84 -1.06 8.42 11.99
N LEU A 85 -1.63 8.96 10.92
CA LEU A 85 -1.08 10.09 10.18
C LEU A 85 -1.82 11.35 10.58
N LYS A 86 -1.05 12.40 10.89
CA LYS A 86 -1.57 13.74 11.18
C LYS A 86 -0.89 14.76 10.27
N LEU A 87 -1.67 15.72 9.77
CA LEU A 87 -1.12 16.91 9.13
C LEU A 87 -0.80 17.95 10.21
N ASN A 88 0.47 18.32 10.37
CA ASN A 88 1.01 18.98 11.56
C ASN A 88 0.30 20.30 11.93
N ASP A 89 -0.09 21.08 10.92
CA ASP A 89 -0.72 22.39 11.08
C ASP A 89 -2.25 22.35 11.05
N THR A 90 -2.84 21.17 11.18
CA THR A 90 -4.30 20.98 11.15
C THR A 90 -4.75 20.03 12.27
N ASN A 91 -6.06 19.89 12.42
CA ASN A 91 -6.67 18.84 13.23
C ASN A 91 -6.98 17.57 12.43
N ASP A 92 -6.58 17.52 11.16
CA ASP A 92 -6.83 16.37 10.31
C ASP A 92 -5.89 15.21 10.64
N GLU A 93 -6.49 14.06 10.94
CA GLU A 93 -5.78 12.82 11.21
C GLU A 93 -6.53 11.62 10.64
N VAL A 94 -5.78 10.57 10.30
CA VAL A 94 -6.34 9.27 9.93
C VAL A 94 -5.63 8.17 10.71
N LYS A 95 -6.44 7.35 11.37
CA LYS A 95 -5.97 6.29 12.26
C LYS A 95 -6.07 4.93 11.59
N GLY A 96 -4.98 4.18 11.59
CA GLY A 96 -4.99 2.76 11.24
C GLY A 96 -5.25 2.46 9.77
N LYS A 97 -5.06 3.45 8.88
CA LYS A 97 -5.08 3.29 7.43
C LYS A 97 -3.68 3.29 6.81
N ILE A 98 -2.66 3.12 7.65
CA ILE A 98 -1.27 2.95 7.28
C ILE A 98 -0.71 1.81 8.11
N TRP A 99 0.04 0.92 7.49
CA TRP A 99 0.76 -0.15 8.19
C TRP A 99 2.22 -0.23 7.78
N SER A 100 3.01 -0.86 8.64
CA SER A 100 4.44 -1.12 8.45
C SER A 100 4.77 -2.51 8.98
N TYR A 101 5.80 -3.13 8.42
CA TYR A 101 6.43 -4.30 9.01
C TYR A 101 7.74 -3.87 9.68
N GLU A 102 7.73 -3.73 11.01
CA GLU A 102 8.92 -3.31 11.78
C GLU A 102 9.90 -4.47 12.03
N SER A 103 9.39 -5.70 12.01
CA SER A 103 10.16 -6.94 12.13
C SER A 103 9.65 -7.98 11.12
N PRO A 104 9.85 -7.74 9.81
CA PRO A 104 9.39 -8.65 8.76
C PRO A 104 10.14 -9.99 8.78
N THR A 105 9.58 -10.99 8.11
CA THR A 105 10.28 -12.26 7.83
C THR A 105 11.47 -12.05 6.87
N PRO A 106 12.42 -13.01 6.75
CA PRO A 106 13.63 -12.83 5.94
C PRO A 106 13.37 -12.45 4.47
N SER A 107 12.35 -13.03 3.82
CA SER A 107 11.99 -12.72 2.42
C SER A 107 11.42 -11.31 2.24
N PHE A 108 11.01 -10.65 3.33
CA PHE A 108 10.44 -9.30 3.33
C PHE A 108 11.30 -8.31 4.12
N LYS A 109 12.55 -8.66 4.46
CA LYS A 109 13.46 -7.81 5.26
C LYS A 109 13.68 -6.41 4.67
N ASP A 110 13.61 -6.31 3.36
CA ASP A 110 13.88 -5.09 2.61
C ASP A 110 12.84 -3.98 2.83
N ILE A 111 11.61 -4.34 3.21
CA ILE A 111 10.55 -3.39 3.56
C ILE A 111 10.47 -3.11 5.07
N LYS A 112 11.51 -3.44 5.84
CA LYS A 112 11.55 -3.12 7.27
C LYS A 112 11.34 -1.62 7.48
N GLY A 113 10.28 -1.26 8.18
CA GLY A 113 9.93 0.13 8.49
C GLY A 113 9.31 0.93 7.34
N TYR A 114 9.15 0.33 6.15
CA TYR A 114 8.43 0.93 5.03
C TYR A 114 6.94 0.98 5.33
N LEU A 115 6.27 1.96 4.73
CA LEU A 115 4.87 2.25 4.96
C LEU A 115 4.04 1.84 3.75
N SER A 116 2.90 1.21 4.00
CA SER A 116 1.86 1.01 2.98
C SER A 116 0.56 1.68 3.42
N PHE A 117 -0.20 2.18 2.46
CA PHE A 117 -1.37 3.03 2.68
C PHE A 117 -2.60 2.38 2.05
N TYR A 118 -3.70 2.38 2.78
CA TYR A 118 -4.99 2.00 2.21
C TYR A 118 -5.43 3.05 1.19
N ALA A 119 -6.06 2.61 0.10
CA ALA A 119 -6.70 3.49 -0.88
C ALA A 119 -8.22 3.64 -0.66
N SER A 120 -8.81 2.87 0.29
CA SER A 120 -10.26 2.88 0.59
C SER A 120 -10.57 3.48 1.97
N GLY A 121 -11.62 4.30 2.03
CA GLY A 121 -12.12 4.92 3.26
C GLY A 121 -11.11 5.88 3.89
N VAL A 122 -10.48 6.70 3.05
CA VAL A 122 -9.41 7.63 3.39
C VAL A 122 -9.61 8.96 2.64
N PRO A 123 -9.12 10.09 3.17
CA PRO A 123 -9.21 11.41 2.52
C PRO A 123 -8.09 11.68 1.50
N TRP A 124 -7.08 10.82 1.42
CA TRP A 124 -6.01 10.93 0.43
C TRP A 124 -6.29 10.12 -0.83
N GLU A 125 -5.59 10.48 -1.90
CA GLU A 125 -5.57 9.79 -3.18
C GLU A 125 -4.18 9.18 -3.40
N CYS A 126 -4.13 7.94 -3.88
CA CYS A 126 -2.90 7.24 -4.23
C CYS A 126 -2.71 7.21 -5.74
N PHE A 127 -1.46 7.31 -6.21
CA PHE A 127 -1.10 7.32 -7.62
C PHE A 127 0.09 6.41 -7.90
N VAL A 128 0.09 5.79 -9.09
CA VAL A 128 1.19 4.99 -9.64
C VAL A 128 1.49 5.45 -11.07
N ASP A 129 2.65 6.07 -11.30
CA ASP A 129 3.00 6.75 -12.56
C ASP A 129 1.87 7.69 -13.03
N ASP A 130 1.54 8.67 -12.18
CA ASP A 130 0.49 9.68 -12.40
C ASP A 130 -0.95 9.14 -12.56
N GLU A 131 -1.13 7.83 -12.49
CA GLU A 131 -2.42 7.18 -12.59
C GLU A 131 -3.06 7.03 -11.21
N LYS A 132 -4.25 7.61 -11.03
CA LYS A 132 -5.01 7.48 -9.79
C LYS A 132 -5.42 6.02 -9.58
N VAL A 133 -5.10 5.51 -8.40
CA VAL A 133 -5.41 4.16 -7.97
C VAL A 133 -6.90 4.00 -7.69
N VAL A 134 -7.45 2.86 -8.13
CA VAL A 134 -8.73 2.36 -7.63
C VAL A 134 -8.45 1.41 -6.46
N PRO A 135 -9.11 1.55 -5.31
CA PRO A 135 -8.90 0.64 -4.19
C PRO A 135 -9.29 -0.79 -4.58
N GLN A 136 -8.50 -1.77 -4.12
CA GLN A 136 -8.94 -3.17 -4.17
C GLN A 136 -10.31 -3.28 -3.49
N PRO A 137 -11.29 -3.96 -4.11
CA PRO A 137 -12.59 -4.18 -3.50
C PRO A 137 -12.49 -4.82 -2.10
N GLY A 138 -13.35 -4.40 -1.18
CA GLY A 138 -13.37 -4.82 0.22
C GLY A 138 -12.56 -3.90 1.15
N ASP A 139 -12.93 -3.88 2.43
CA ASP A 139 -12.41 -2.88 3.38
C ASP A 139 -11.09 -3.28 4.07
N PHE A 140 -10.66 -4.53 3.88
CA PHE A 140 -9.51 -5.11 4.57
C PHE A 140 -8.23 -5.09 3.75
N TYR A 141 -8.33 -4.96 2.42
CA TYR A 141 -7.19 -5.12 1.52
C TYR A 141 -6.49 -3.79 1.20
N GLY A 142 -5.18 -3.88 1.09
CA GLY A 142 -4.28 -2.76 0.81
C GLY A 142 -3.90 -2.57 -0.66
N GLY A 143 -4.44 -3.40 -1.56
CA GLY A 143 -4.04 -3.43 -2.97
C GLY A 143 -4.42 -2.17 -3.73
N TRP A 144 -3.51 -1.71 -4.59
CA TRP A 144 -3.69 -0.55 -5.46
C TRP A 144 -3.93 -1.02 -6.89
N SER A 145 -5.16 -0.82 -7.40
CA SER A 145 -5.52 -1.21 -8.76
C SER A 145 -5.27 -0.08 -9.76
N THR A 146 -4.64 -0.41 -10.87
CA THR A 146 -4.35 0.46 -12.03
C THR A 146 -4.84 -0.21 -13.31
N SER A 147 -4.98 0.55 -14.39
CA SER A 147 -5.49 0.12 -15.71
C SER A 147 -4.60 -0.90 -16.42
N GLU A 148 -3.35 -1.07 -15.98
CA GLU A 148 -2.47 -2.14 -16.47
C GLU A 148 -2.82 -3.50 -15.86
N LEU A 149 -3.53 -3.53 -14.73
CA LEU A 149 -3.94 -4.78 -14.10
C LEU A 149 -5.13 -5.40 -14.81
N GLU A 150 -5.07 -6.71 -14.99
CA GLU A 150 -6.12 -7.53 -15.57
C GLU A 150 -6.39 -8.75 -14.69
N GLY A 151 -7.52 -9.42 -14.96
CA GLY A 151 -7.98 -10.57 -14.17
C GLY A 151 -8.87 -10.17 -13.00
N VAL A 152 -9.59 -11.16 -12.45
CA VAL A 152 -10.55 -10.92 -11.36
C VAL A 152 -9.79 -10.68 -10.05
N GLN A 153 -10.05 -9.55 -9.42
CA GLN A 153 -9.43 -9.15 -8.17
C GLN A 153 -10.26 -9.60 -6.96
N LYS A 154 -9.59 -10.13 -5.94
CA LYS A 154 -10.22 -10.57 -4.70
C LYS A 154 -10.90 -9.41 -3.96
N GLY A 155 -12.04 -9.70 -3.35
CA GLY A 155 -12.93 -8.75 -2.65
C GLY A 155 -14.08 -8.23 -3.51
N GLY A 156 -14.08 -8.46 -4.83
CA GLY A 156 -15.20 -8.15 -5.72
C GLY A 156 -16.39 -9.12 -5.60
N PRO A 157 -17.51 -8.86 -6.31
CA PRO A 157 -18.66 -9.77 -6.36
C PRO A 157 -18.25 -11.18 -6.79
N GLY A 158 -18.78 -12.22 -6.12
CA GLY A 158 -18.45 -13.61 -6.40
C GLY A 158 -17.06 -14.06 -5.92
N THR A 159 -16.33 -13.19 -5.19
CA THR A 159 -14.95 -13.48 -4.78
C THR A 159 -14.75 -14.01 -3.34
N TRP A 160 -15.82 -14.47 -2.71
CA TRP A 160 -15.79 -14.95 -1.32
C TRP A 160 -15.34 -16.42 -1.25
N GLY A 161 -14.17 -16.70 -0.66
CA GLY A 161 -13.71 -18.07 -0.35
C GLY A 161 -12.38 -18.52 -0.97
N TRP A 162 -11.67 -17.61 -1.64
CA TRP A 162 -10.33 -17.77 -2.23
C TRP A 162 -9.36 -16.90 -1.46
#